data_AF-A0A919HUC1-F1
#
_entry.id   AF-A0A919HUC1-F1
#
_cell.length_a   1.000
_cell.length_b   1.000
_cell.length_c   1.000
_cell.angle_alpha   90.00
_cell.angle_beta   90.00
_cell.angle_gamma   90.00
#
_symmetry.space_group_name_H-M   'P 1'
#
loop_
_entity.id
_entity.type
_entity.pdbx_description
1 polymer ?
#
loop_
_entity_poly.entity_id
_entity_poly.type
_entity_poly.pdbx_seq_one_letter_code
_entity_poly.pdbx_strand_id
1 'polypeptide(L)'
;MKTLKHWSLHQQLEHHVELTVDGQHTLCLYVLEENLFRVLLKRQGQLALDRTWSIAPQQDVPWEGRARDDLSGFSLPARQLTREGDTLTIATRQLRVTVHQPLWLEWSYRDEAGEWQPLANDRPTSAYGECPRRRRRPLSEPPQR
;
A
#
# COMPACT_ATOMS: atom_id res chain seq x y z
N MET A 1 -6.13 20.22 -4.05
CA MET A 1 -5.82 18.79 -4.04
C MET A 1 -4.30 18.68 -4.12
N LYS A 2 -3.62 18.29 -3.03
CA LYS A 2 -2.15 18.14 -3.04
C LYS A 2 -1.86 16.72 -3.53
N THR A 3 -1.10 16.60 -4.61
CA THR A 3 -0.68 15.30 -5.16
C THR A 3 0.59 14.87 -4.47
N LEU A 4 0.63 13.62 -4.01
CA LEU A 4 1.83 13.02 -3.45
C LEU A 4 2.81 12.72 -4.59
N LYS A 5 4.05 13.22 -4.53
CA LYS A 5 4.98 13.15 -5.66
C LYS A 5 6.30 12.50 -5.33
N HIS A 6 6.98 12.96 -4.28
CA HIS A 6 8.33 12.52 -3.99
C HIS A 6 8.28 11.42 -2.94
N TRP A 7 9.01 10.35 -3.16
CA TRP A 7 9.17 9.30 -2.16
C TRP A 7 10.64 9.00 -1.93
N SER A 8 10.96 8.55 -0.73
CA SER A 8 12.27 8.01 -0.38
C SER A 8 12.09 6.67 0.32
N LEU A 9 13.02 5.75 0.07
CA LEU A 9 13.03 4.47 0.78
C LEU A 9 13.29 4.73 2.27
N HIS A 10 12.31 4.42 3.12
CA HIS A 10 12.41 4.56 4.56
C HIS A 10 13.00 3.30 5.18
N GLN A 11 12.40 2.16 4.87
CA GLN A 11 12.80 0.87 5.44
C GLN A 11 12.56 -0.27 4.46
N GLN A 12 13.49 -1.21 4.44
CA GLN A 12 13.36 -2.49 3.77
C GLN A 12 13.26 -3.58 4.83
N LEU A 13 12.12 -4.27 4.87
CA LEU A 13 11.87 -5.40 5.75
C LEU A 13 11.76 -6.67 4.91
N GLU A 14 11.71 -7.84 5.54
CA GLU A 14 11.75 -9.12 4.82
C GLU A 14 10.60 -9.24 3.82
N HIS A 15 9.37 -8.98 4.26
CA HIS A 15 8.15 -9.18 3.46
C HIS A 15 7.47 -7.88 3.03
N HIS A 16 8.02 -6.72 3.39
CA HIS A 16 7.48 -5.44 2.96
C HIS A 16 8.53 -4.34 2.85
N VAL A 17 8.14 -3.29 2.13
CA VAL A 17 8.94 -2.08 1.96
C VAL A 17 8.13 -0.88 2.40
N GLU A 18 8.78 0.05 3.09
CA GLU A 18 8.20 1.31 3.51
C GLU A 18 8.87 2.48 2.80
N LEU A 19 8.05 3.32 2.18
CA LEU A 19 8.48 4.54 1.49
C LEU A 19 7.90 5.74 2.23
N THR A 20 8.75 6.71 2.55
CA THR A 20 8.30 8.01 3.04
C THR A 20 7.90 8.86 1.85
N VAL A 21 6.66 9.33 1.82
CA VAL A 21 6.08 10.12 0.74
C VAL A 21 5.88 11.57 1.19
N ASP A 22 6.46 12.51 0.43
CA ASP A 22 6.53 13.95 0.69
C ASP A 22 6.93 14.30 2.15
N GLY A 23 7.76 13.46 2.77
CA GLY A 23 8.26 13.65 4.14
C GLY A 23 7.21 13.48 5.24
N GLN A 24 5.97 13.11 4.92
CA GLN A 24 4.87 13.08 5.88
C GLN A 24 4.11 11.76 5.89
N HIS A 25 3.91 11.11 4.74
CA HIS A 25 3.12 9.89 4.65
C HIS A 25 4.01 8.67 4.53
N THR A 26 3.49 7.50 4.86
CA THR A 26 4.21 6.24 4.72
C THR A 26 3.42 5.33 3.79
N LEU A 27 4.00 4.99 2.64
CA LEU A 27 3.48 3.98 1.74
C LEU A 27 4.17 2.66 2.05
N CYS A 28 3.41 1.67 2.50
CA CYS A 28 3.89 0.32 2.76
C CYS A 28 3.42 -0.61 1.64
N LEU A 29 4.37 -1.33 1.03
CA LEU A 29 4.13 -2.34 0.01
C LEU A 29 4.47 -3.71 0.60
N TYR A 30 3.45 -4.54 0.84
CA TYR A 30 3.63 -5.90 1.38
C TYR A 30 3.52 -6.93 0.26
N VAL A 31 4.41 -7.90 0.30
CA VAL A 31 4.33 -9.11 -0.52
C VAL A 31 3.68 -10.19 0.33
N LEU A 32 2.43 -10.52 0.02
CA LEU A 32 1.64 -11.48 0.79
C LEU A 32 1.76 -12.89 0.18
N GLU A 33 1.61 -12.98 -1.14
CA GLU A 33 1.73 -14.22 -1.93
C GLU A 33 2.48 -13.92 -3.23
N GLU A 34 2.81 -14.96 -4.01
CA GLU A 34 3.52 -14.84 -5.29
C GLU A 34 2.77 -13.98 -6.31
N ASN A 35 1.45 -13.86 -6.17
CA ASN A 35 0.57 -13.07 -7.03
C ASN A 35 -0.26 -12.05 -6.25
N LEU A 36 0.05 -11.80 -4.97
CA LEU A 36 -0.74 -10.91 -4.12
C LEU A 36 0.15 -9.91 -3.37
N PHE A 37 -0.10 -8.64 -3.66
CA PHE A 37 0.56 -7.53 -2.97
C PHE A 37 -0.50 -6.67 -2.28
N ARG A 38 -0.12 -6.09 -1.15
CA ARG A 38 -0.94 -5.13 -0.41
C ARG A 38 -0.26 -3.77 -0.41
N VAL A 39 -0.96 -2.77 -0.93
CA VAL A 39 -0.55 -1.37 -0.89
C VAL A 39 -1.28 -0.69 0.25
N LEU A 40 -0.55 -0.09 1.19
CA LEU A 40 -1.11 0.60 2.35
C LEU A 40 -0.51 1.99 2.48
N LEU A 41 -1.34 3.03 2.39
CA LEU A 41 -0.92 4.42 2.61
C LEU A 41 -1.34 4.89 4.01
N LYS A 42 -0.36 5.06 4.89
CA LYS A 42 -0.54 5.65 6.24
C LYS A 42 -0.37 7.16 6.14
N ARG A 43 -1.37 7.93 6.58
CA ARG A 43 -1.27 9.40 6.60
C ARG A 43 -0.54 9.83 7.87
N GLN A 44 0.52 10.62 7.75
CA GLN A 44 1.32 11.02 8.93
C GLN A 44 1.83 9.81 9.73
N GLY A 45 2.16 8.72 9.02
CA GLY A 45 2.55 7.43 9.63
C GLY A 45 1.42 6.68 10.33
N GLN A 46 0.19 7.19 10.34
CA GLN A 46 -0.93 6.63 11.09
C GLN A 46 -2.02 6.04 10.18
N LEU A 47 -2.67 4.99 10.67
CA LEU A 47 -3.89 4.42 10.07
C LEU A 47 -5.11 5.14 10.63
N ALA A 48 -6.01 5.58 9.75
CA ALA A 48 -7.27 6.18 10.16
C ALA A 48 -8.24 5.15 10.78
N LEU A 49 -8.12 3.89 10.35
CA LEU A 49 -8.80 2.74 10.92
C LEU A 49 -7.80 1.58 10.87
N ASP A 50 -7.38 1.10 12.03
CA ASP A 50 -6.36 0.07 12.22
C ASP A 50 -6.91 -1.35 12.10
N ARG A 51 -8.23 -1.53 12.16
CA ARG A 51 -8.90 -2.84 12.07
C ARG A 51 -9.69 -3.04 10.77
N THR A 52 -9.85 -4.31 10.37
CA THR A 52 -10.59 -4.72 9.17
C THR A 52 -11.25 -6.08 9.34
N TRP A 53 -12.39 -6.26 8.68
CA TRP A 53 -13.11 -7.55 8.56
C TRP A 53 -13.05 -8.13 7.14
N SER A 54 -12.57 -7.34 6.17
CA SER A 54 -12.61 -7.70 4.75
C SER A 54 -11.46 -8.60 4.29
N ILE A 55 -10.48 -8.87 5.15
CA ILE A 55 -9.28 -9.65 4.82
C ILE A 55 -9.25 -10.88 5.73
N ALA A 56 -9.61 -12.02 5.17
CA ALA A 56 -9.74 -13.31 5.86
C ALA A 56 -8.99 -14.40 5.07
N PRO A 57 -7.66 -14.49 5.19
CA PRO A 57 -6.86 -15.39 4.34
C PRO A 57 -7.10 -16.89 4.62
N GLN A 58 -7.63 -17.25 5.79
CA GLN A 58 -7.85 -18.65 6.18
C GLN A 58 -9.27 -18.87 6.73
N GLN A 59 -9.56 -18.27 7.88
CA GLN A 59 -10.82 -18.42 8.62
C GLN A 59 -11.49 -17.06 8.80
N ASP A 60 -12.77 -17.08 9.19
CA ASP A 60 -13.52 -15.86 9.48
C ASP A 60 -12.81 -14.97 10.50
N VAL A 61 -12.94 -13.67 10.27
CA VAL A 61 -12.33 -12.65 11.13
C VAL A 61 -13.11 -12.56 12.44
N PRO A 62 -12.44 -12.47 13.60
CA PRO A 62 -13.09 -12.21 14.88
C PRO A 62 -14.01 -10.98 14.82
N TRP A 63 -14.98 -10.91 15.74
CA TRP A 63 -15.95 -9.81 15.79
C TRP A 63 -15.28 -8.44 15.95
N GLU A 64 -14.20 -8.37 16.74
CA GLU A 64 -13.39 -7.17 16.92
C GLU A 64 -12.63 -6.74 15.64
N GLY A 65 -12.58 -7.59 14.60
CA GLY A 65 -11.79 -7.37 13.40
C GLY A 65 -10.32 -7.75 13.61
N ARG A 66 -9.56 -7.85 12.52
CA ARG A 66 -8.11 -8.10 12.54
C ARG A 66 -7.33 -6.81 12.27
N ALA A 67 -6.11 -6.70 12.79
CA ALA A 67 -5.24 -5.58 12.49
C ALA A 67 -4.91 -5.52 10.98
N ARG A 68 -4.88 -4.31 10.40
CA ARG A 68 -4.70 -4.13 8.94
C ARG A 68 -3.30 -4.43 8.44
N ASP A 69 -2.31 -4.34 9.31
CA ASP A 69 -0.92 -4.66 9.04
C ASP A 69 -0.60 -6.14 9.31
N ASP A 70 -1.52 -6.88 9.93
CA ASP A 70 -1.36 -8.30 10.20
C ASP A 70 -1.08 -9.10 8.92
N LEU A 71 -0.11 -10.01 9.03
CA LEU A 71 0.38 -10.87 7.96
C LEU A 71 0.08 -12.35 8.25
N SER A 72 -0.52 -12.68 9.39
CA SER A 72 -0.76 -14.07 9.75
C SER A 72 -1.72 -14.72 8.76
N GLY A 73 -1.32 -15.87 8.23
CA GLY A 73 -2.09 -16.63 7.25
C GLY A 73 -1.76 -16.37 5.79
N PHE A 74 -0.74 -15.56 5.52
CA PHE A 74 -0.09 -15.48 4.21
C PHE A 74 1.21 -16.28 4.20
N SER A 75 1.62 -16.77 3.02
CA SER A 75 2.84 -17.57 2.86
C SER A 75 4.12 -16.73 2.87
N LEU A 76 4.03 -15.44 2.52
CA LEU A 76 5.12 -14.46 2.55
C LEU A 76 6.35 -14.91 1.75
N PRO A 77 6.23 -15.06 0.41
CA PRO A 77 7.30 -15.59 -0.42
C PRO A 77 8.52 -14.66 -0.46
N ALA A 78 9.64 -15.22 -0.90
CA ALA A 78 10.84 -14.44 -1.18
C ALA A 78 10.56 -13.44 -2.30
N ARG A 79 11.06 -12.21 -2.11
CA ARG A 79 10.93 -11.12 -3.07
C ARG A 79 12.30 -10.58 -3.46
N GLN A 80 12.41 -10.13 -4.70
CA GLN A 80 13.55 -9.38 -5.19
C GLN A 80 13.23 -7.89 -5.09
N LEU A 81 14.22 -7.11 -4.64
CA LEU A 81 14.15 -5.66 -4.63
C LEU A 81 15.30 -5.11 -5.45
N THR A 82 15.00 -4.32 -6.47
CA THR A 82 15.99 -3.56 -7.20
C THR A 82 15.62 -2.08 -7.18
N ARG A 83 16.62 -1.24 -7.00
CA ARG A 83 16.48 0.21 -7.06
C ARG A 83 17.36 0.72 -8.19
N GLU A 84 16.75 1.37 -9.16
CA GLU A 84 17.41 1.86 -10.37
C GLU A 84 17.09 3.35 -10.52
N GLY A 85 18.01 4.21 -10.11
CA GLY A 85 17.80 5.66 -10.09
C GLY A 85 16.59 6.04 -9.22
N ASP A 86 15.56 6.55 -9.89
CA ASP A 86 14.32 7.06 -9.30
C ASP A 86 13.16 6.04 -9.34
N THR A 87 13.44 4.79 -9.67
CA THR A 87 12.45 3.70 -9.61
C THR A 87 12.84 2.64 -8.58
N LEU A 88 11.81 2.03 -8.00
CA LEU A 88 11.95 0.87 -7.11
C LEU A 88 11.10 -0.26 -7.63
N THR A 89 11.73 -1.39 -7.93
CA THR A 89 11.05 -2.58 -8.43
C THR A 89 11.03 -3.65 -7.35
N ILE A 90 9.83 -4.14 -7.03
CA ILE A 90 9.63 -5.29 -6.14
C ILE A 90 9.05 -6.40 -7.00
N ALA A 91 9.75 -7.54 -7.09
CA ALA A 91 9.33 -8.67 -7.90
C ALA A 91 9.26 -9.95 -7.08
N THR A 92 8.23 -10.73 -7.35
CA THR A 92 8.09 -12.15 -6.97
C THR A 92 8.28 -13.01 -8.22
N ARG A 93 8.00 -14.30 -8.16
CA ARG A 93 8.10 -15.16 -9.36
C ARG A 93 7.01 -14.87 -10.38
N GLN A 94 5.85 -14.36 -9.95
CA GLN A 94 4.67 -14.17 -10.82
C GLN A 94 4.23 -12.71 -10.94
N LEU A 95 4.46 -11.87 -9.94
CA LEU A 95 4.00 -10.48 -9.93
C LEU A 95 5.14 -9.51 -9.62
N ARG A 96 5.16 -8.40 -10.35
CA ARG A 96 6.13 -7.31 -10.20
C ARG A 96 5.40 -5.99 -10.08
N VAL A 97 5.84 -5.17 -9.12
CA VAL A 97 5.43 -3.78 -9.00
C VAL A 97 6.63 -2.87 -9.16
N THR A 98 6.49 -1.85 -10.01
CA THR A 98 7.46 -0.77 -10.18
C THR A 98 6.87 0.49 -9.58
N VAL A 99 7.59 1.07 -8.62
CA VAL A 99 7.27 2.36 -8.01
C VAL A 99 8.07 3.43 -8.74
N HIS A 100 7.38 4.36 -9.37
CA HIS A 100 7.99 5.43 -10.15
C HIS A 100 8.03 6.75 -9.37
N GLN A 101 8.81 7.71 -9.88
CA GLN A 101 8.85 9.08 -9.39
C GLN A 101 8.53 10.05 -10.55
N PRO A 102 7.51 10.92 -10.45
CA PRO A 102 6.58 11.12 -9.32
C PRO A 102 5.77 9.87 -8.99
N LEU A 103 5.27 9.74 -7.75
CA LEU A 103 4.67 8.51 -7.24
C LEU A 103 3.48 7.99 -8.08
N TRP A 104 3.69 6.86 -8.75
CA TRP A 104 2.66 5.99 -9.33
C TRP A 104 3.18 4.55 -9.36
N LEU A 105 2.26 3.58 -9.33
CA LEU A 105 2.58 2.16 -9.36
C LEU A 105 2.28 1.56 -10.74
N GLU A 106 3.23 0.81 -11.27
CA GLU A 106 3.06 -0.05 -12.43
C GLU A 106 3.08 -1.52 -12.00
N TRP A 107 2.17 -2.32 -12.52
CA TRP A 107 2.07 -3.74 -12.23
C TRP A 107 2.31 -4.54 -13.51
N SER A 108 3.16 -5.55 -13.41
CA SER A 108 3.37 -6.55 -14.46
C SER A 108 3.22 -7.95 -13.88
N TYR A 109 2.59 -8.85 -14.62
CA TYR A 109 2.59 -10.28 -14.28
C TYR A 109 3.54 -11.04 -15.22
N ARG A 110 3.99 -12.21 -14.77
CA ARG A 110 4.83 -13.09 -15.57
C ARG A 110 3.96 -14.11 -16.28
N ASP A 111 4.05 -14.17 -17.61
CA ASP A 111 3.30 -15.14 -18.42
C ASP A 111 3.94 -16.54 -18.42
N GLU A 112 3.30 -17.48 -19.10
CA GLU A 112 3.77 -18.87 -19.22
C GLU A 112 5.11 -18.99 -19.95
N ALA A 113 5.44 -18.02 -20.83
CA ALA A 113 6.73 -17.95 -21.52
C ALA A 113 7.84 -17.36 -20.62
N GLY A 114 7.47 -16.84 -19.44
CA GLY A 114 8.40 -16.24 -18.49
C GLY A 114 8.67 -14.76 -18.75
N GLU A 115 7.92 -14.13 -19.65
CA GLU A 115 8.03 -12.72 -20.00
C GLU A 115 7.12 -11.85 -19.10
N TRP A 116 7.53 -10.61 -18.87
CA TRP A 116 6.77 -9.67 -18.07
C TRP A 116 5.76 -8.91 -18.92
N GLN A 117 4.48 -9.11 -18.64
CA GLN A 117 3.36 -8.46 -19.31
C GLN A 117 2.73 -7.38 -18.42
N PRO A 118 2.34 -6.23 -18.96
CA PRO A 118 1.63 -5.21 -18.20
C PRO A 118 0.28 -5.74 -17.69
N LEU A 119 -0.03 -5.46 -16.43
CA LEU A 119 -1.29 -5.84 -15.78
C LEU A 119 -2.16 -4.62 -15.52
N ALA A 120 -1.61 -3.65 -14.79
CA ALA A 120 -2.32 -2.45 -14.37
C ALA A 120 -1.33 -1.33 -14.08
N ASN A 121 -1.76 -0.08 -14.24
CA ASN A 121 -0.96 1.06 -13.88
C ASN A 121 -1.84 2.13 -13.24
N ASP A 122 -1.30 2.77 -12.20
CA ASP A 122 -1.89 3.97 -11.65
C ASP A 122 -1.85 5.10 -12.69
N ARG A 123 -2.66 6.14 -12.49
CA ARG A 123 -2.59 7.33 -13.32
C ARG A 123 -1.25 8.04 -13.07
N PRO A 124 -0.41 8.26 -14.11
CA PRO A 124 0.90 8.89 -13.92
C PRO A 124 0.81 10.29 -13.31
N THR A 125 -0.29 11.00 -13.58
CA THR A 125 -0.60 12.30 -12.99
C THR A 125 -1.73 12.15 -11.96
N SER A 126 -1.40 12.40 -10.69
CA SER A 126 -2.35 12.43 -9.56
C SER A 126 -2.94 11.08 -9.13
N ALA A 127 -2.14 10.01 -9.13
CA ALA A 127 -2.52 8.72 -8.54
C ALA A 127 -2.98 8.85 -7.08
N TYR A 128 -2.24 9.60 -6.27
CA TYR A 128 -2.50 9.77 -4.84
C TYR A 128 -2.80 11.23 -4.51
N GLY A 129 -4.07 11.49 -4.23
CA GLY A 129 -4.58 12.82 -3.86
C GLY A 129 -4.88 12.93 -2.37
N GLU A 130 -4.45 14.03 -1.76
CA GLU A 130 -4.97 14.44 -0.47
C GLU A 130 -6.23 15.29 -0.63
N CYS A 131 -7.35 14.76 -0.11
CA CYS A 131 -8.55 15.55 0.12
C CYS A 131 -8.40 16.30 1.46
N PRO A 132 -8.54 17.63 1.50
CA PRO A 132 -8.51 18.38 2.75
C PRO A 132 -9.60 17.88 3.70
N ARG A 133 -9.28 17.69 4.98
CA ARG A 133 -10.31 17.33 5.98
C ARG A 133 -11.36 18.44 6.02
N ARG A 134 -12.63 18.11 5.74
CA ARG A 134 -13.75 18.91 6.26
C ARG A 134 -13.64 18.89 7.78
N ARG A 135 -13.52 20.05 8.42
CA ARG A 135 -13.66 20.15 9.88
C ARG A 135 -14.97 19.46 10.26
N ARG A 136 -14.92 18.41 11.09
CA ARG A 136 -16.13 17.85 11.70
C ARG A 136 -16.78 19.00 12.48
N ARG A 137 -18.01 19.36 12.12
CA ARG A 137 -18.82 20.27 12.93
C ARG A 137 -19.00 19.57 14.28
N PRO A 138 -18.69 20.21 15.42
CA PRO A 138 -18.97 19.61 16.72
C PRO A 138 -20.46 19.26 16.77
N LEU A 139 -20.78 18.06 17.27
CA LEU A 139 -22.15 17.70 17.61
C LEU A 139 -22.62 18.71 18.66
N SER A 140 -23.59 19.55 18.30
CA SER A 140 -24.28 20.40 19.27
C SER A 140 -24.98 19.50 20.29
N GLU A 141 -24.79 19.78 21.58
CA GLU A 141 -25.44 19.06 22.67
C GLU A 141 -26.97 19.01 22.46
N PRO A 142 -27.63 17.88 22.77
CA PRO A 142 -29.08 17.81 22.71
C PRO A 142 -29.69 18.76 23.77
N PRO A 143 -30.81 19.42 23.48
CA PRO A 143 -31.46 20.29 24.43
C PRO A 143 -31.91 19.49 25.65
N GLN A 144 -31.52 19.95 26.84
CA GLN A 144 -32.06 19.45 28.11
C GLN A 144 -33.57 19.74 28.14
N ARG A 145 -34.38 18.70 28.37
CA ARG A 145 -35.81 18.81 28.67
C ARG A 145 -36.06 18.24 30.06
#